data_AF-A0A699XDH9-F1
#
_entry.id   AF-A0A699XDH9-F1
#
_cell.length_a   1.000
_cell.length_b   1.000
_cell.length_c   1.000
_cell.angle_alpha   90.00
_cell.angle_beta   90.00
_cell.angle_gamma   90.00
#
_symmetry.space_group_name_H-M   'P 1'
#
loop_
_entity.id
_entity.type
_entity.pdbx_description
1 polymer ?
#
loop_
_entity_poly.entity_id
_entity_poly.type
_entity_poly.pdbx_seq_one_letter_code
_entity_poly.pdbx_strand_id
1 'polypeptide(L)' 'AQKEDSEIWTIVENLTEQTEFRLDEDDVLWQGTRLCVPNDASLREALLTEAHSSPFSVHQGS' A
#
# COMPACT_ATOMS: atom_id res chain seq x y z
N ALA A 1 5.94 7.34 -6.41
CA ALA A 1 4.99 7.07 -5.32
C ALA A 1 5.64 6.30 -4.16
N GLN A 2 5.71 4.97 -4.14
CA GLN A 2 6.43 4.24 -3.05
C GLN A 2 7.91 4.57 -3.00
N LYS A 3 8.58 4.60 -4.16
CA LYS A 3 10.00 4.93 -4.25
C LYS A 3 10.36 6.34 -3.76
N GLU A 4 9.37 7.20 -3.57
CA GLU A 4 9.54 8.58 -3.06
C GLU A 4 9.23 8.69 -1.56
N ASP A 5 8.70 7.63 -0.93
CA ASP A 5 8.29 7.63 0.46
C ASP A 5 9.44 7.14 1.36
N SER A 6 9.99 8.05 2.15
CA SER A 6 11.11 7.76 3.07
C SER A 6 10.75 6.80 4.20
N GLU A 7 9.49 6.77 4.63
CA GLU A 7 9.05 5.83 5.67
C GLU A 7 9.03 4.40 5.12
N ILE A 8 8.59 4.22 3.86
CA ILE A 8 8.64 2.93 3.18
C ILE A 8 10.08 2.44 3.05
N TRP A 9 11.01 3.30 2.63
CA TRP A 9 12.42 2.90 2.54
C TRP A 9 13.04 2.58 3.90
N THR A 10 12.63 3.26 4.97
CA THR A 10 13.06 2.90 6.33
C THR A 10 12.62 1.47 6.67
N ILE A 11 11.42 1.04 6.26
CA ILE A 11 10.95 -0.34 6.45
C ILE A 11 11.79 -1.32 5.62
N VAL A 12 12.10 -0.97 4.38
CA VAL A 12 12.95 -1.78 3.50
C VAL A 12 14.36 -1.96 4.06
N GLU A 13 14.97 -0.89 4.60
CA GLU A 13 16.29 -0.93 5.23
C GLU A 13 16.33 -1.80 6.49
N ASN A 14 15.20 -1.89 7.20
CA ASN A 14 15.05 -2.73 8.40
C ASN A 14 14.42 -4.09 8.11
N LEU A 15 14.29 -4.47 6.83
CA LEU A 15 13.69 -5.74 6.44
C LEU A 15 14.56 -6.90 6.91
N THR A 16 13.97 -7.83 7.66
CA THR A 16 14.64 -9.07 8.07
C THR A 16 13.95 -10.28 7.44
N GLU A 17 14.66 -11.40 7.31
CA GLU A 17 14.14 -12.63 6.69
C GLU A 17 12.92 -13.24 7.43
N GLN A 18 12.58 -12.74 8.63
CA GLN A 18 11.45 -13.21 9.44
C GLN A 18 10.23 -12.27 9.39
N THR A 19 10.23 -11.25 8.54
CA THR A 19 9.09 -10.33 8.41
C THR A 19 8.06 -10.83 7.41
N GLU A 20 6.79 -10.45 7.59
CA GLU A 20 5.75 -10.63 6.56
C GLU A 20 5.90 -9.68 5.36
N PHE A 21 6.89 -8.79 5.42
CA PHE A 21 7.18 -7.83 4.38
C PHE A 21 8.09 -8.46 3.32
N ARG A 22 7.83 -8.13 2.06
CA ARG A 22 8.66 -8.55 0.92
C ARG A 22 8.73 -7.42 -0.10
N LEU A 23 9.90 -7.27 -0.69
CA LEU A 23 10.10 -6.49 -1.91
C LEU A 23 9.92 -7.42 -3.11
N ASP A 24 9.24 -6.97 -4.16
CA ASP A 24 9.18 -7.69 -5.42
C ASP A 24 10.22 -7.20 -6.45
N GLU A 25 10.15 -7.70 -7.68
CA GLU A 25 11.08 -7.37 -8.76
C GLU A 25 11.01 -5.90 -9.22
N ASP A 26 9.93 -5.18 -8.87
CA ASP A 26 9.70 -3.78 -9.25
C ASP A 26 10.05 -2.78 -8.12
N ASP A 27 10.69 -3.26 -7.05
CA ASP A 27 10.91 -2.57 -5.77
C ASP A 27 9.62 -2.13 -5.07
N VAL A 28 8.55 -2.91 -5.20
CA VAL A 28 7.29 -2.64 -4.50
C VAL A 28 7.27 -3.39 -3.17
N LEU A 29 6.98 -2.67 -2.09
CA LEU A 29 6.84 -3.25 -0.77
C LEU A 29 5.44 -3.84 -0.59
N TRP A 30 5.40 -5.10 -0.17
CA TRP A 30 4.19 -5.85 0.16
C TRP A 30 4.24 -6.34 1.59
N GLN A 31 3.08 -6.38 2.27
CA GLN A 31 2.86 -7.15 3.49
C GLN A 31 1.97 -8.36 3.16
N GLY A 32 2.56 -9.55 3.06
CA GLY A 32 1.87 -10.73 2.54
C GLY A 32 1.35 -10.52 1.11
N THR A 33 0.02 -10.38 0.96
CA THR A 33 -0.67 -10.11 -0.31
C THR A 33 -1.15 -8.66 -0.46
N ARG A 34 -0.84 -7.79 0.50
CA ARG A 34 -1.29 -6.38 0.53
C ARG A 34 -0.16 -5.46 0.08
N LEU A 35 -0.46 -4.54 -0.82
CA LEU A 35 0.49 -3.52 -1.27
C LEU A 35 0.57 -2.38 -0.23
N CYS A 36 1.79 -1.96 0.13
CA CYS A 36 1.99 -0.82 1.02
C CYS A 36 1.66 0.48 0.28
N VAL A 37 0.65 1.22 0.73
CA VAL A 37 0.31 2.50 0.12
C VAL A 37 1.19 3.60 0.74
N PRO A 38 1.90 4.42 -0.06
CA PRO A 38 2.63 5.59 0.42
C PRO A 38 1.75 6.50 1.27
N ASN A 39 2.34 7.22 2.22
CA ASN A 39 1.62 8.20 3.05
C ASN A 39 1.34 9.52 2.30
N ASP A 40 0.88 9.40 1.05
CA ASP A 40 0.39 10.51 0.25
C ASP A 40 -1.14 10.62 0.40
N ALA A 41 -1.60 11.78 0.88
CA ALA A 41 -3.01 12.00 1.17
C ALA A 41 -3.88 11.91 -0.10
N SER A 42 -3.38 12.42 -1.23
CA SER A 42 -4.12 12.44 -2.50
C SER A 42 -4.29 11.04 -3.05
N LEU A 43 -3.24 10.21 -2.98
CA LEU A 43 -3.27 8.81 -3.39
C LEU A 43 -4.23 8.01 -2.51
N ARG A 44 -4.16 8.20 -1.19
CA ARG A 44 -5.08 7.54 -0.25
C ARG A 44 -6.54 7.92 -0.52
N GLU A 45 -6.81 9.20 -0.77
CA GLU A 45 -8.16 9.69 -1.10
C GLU A 45 -8.66 9.11 -2.43
N ALA A 46 -7.80 9.08 -3.45
CA ALA A 46 -8.13 8.51 -4.75
C ALA A 46 -8.49 7.01 -4.64
N LEU A 47 -7.67 6.23 -3.94
CA LEU A 47 -7.92 4.80 -3.71
C LEU A 47 -9.21 4.54 -2.95
N LEU A 48 -9.50 5.33 -1.90
CA LEU A 48 -10.75 5.22 -1.14
C LEU A 48 -11.96 5.59 -1.99
N THR A 49 -11.85 6.65 -2.80
CA THR A 49 -12.92 7.09 -3.69
C THR A 49 -13.23 6.05 -4.76
N GLU A 50 -12.19 5.45 -5.35
CA GLU A 50 -12.33 4.38 -6.35
C GLU A 50 -12.98 3.13 -5.73
N ALA A 51 -12.50 2.69 -4.57
CA ALA A 51 -13.06 1.55 -3.86
C ALA A 51 -14.52 1.77 -3.47
N HIS A 52 -14.87 2.97 -3.00
CA HIS A 52 -16.25 3.31 -2.64
C HIS A 52 -17.19 3.37 -3.86
N SER A 53 -16.72 3.92 -4.98
CA SER A 53 -17.50 4.09 -6.21
C SER A 53 -17.59 2.82 -7.07
N SER A 54 -16.87 1.76 -6.70
CA SER A 54 -16.83 0.50 -7.44
C SER A 54 -18.22 -0.15 -7.50
N PRO A 55 -18.68 -0.64 -8.67
CA PRO A 55 -19.95 -1.38 -8.78
C PRO A 55 -19.93 -2.71 -8.02
N PHE A 56 -18.75 -3.18 -7.60
CA PHE A 56 -18.55 -4.36 -6.76
C PHE A 56 -18.44 -4.02 -5.27
N SER A 57 -18.58 -2.74 -4.91
CA SER A 57 -18.65 -2.31 -3.53
C SER A 57 -19.88 -2.92 -2.87
N VAL A 58 -19.68 -3.75 -1.84
CA VAL A 58 -20.75 -4.43 -1.10
C VAL A 58 -21.22 -3.63 0.12
N HIS A 59 -20.94 -2.32 0.16
CA HIS A 59 -21.31 -1.50 1.29
C HIS A 59 -22.84 -1.44 1.45
N GLN A 60 -23.38 -2.08 2.50
CA GLN A 60 -24.72 -1.80 3.06
C GLN A 60 -24.76 -0.44 3.81
N GLY A 61 -23.83 0.46 3.53
CA GLY A 61 -23.66 1.73 4.26
C GLY A 61 -24.16 2.92 3.44
N SER A 62 -25.43 3.27 3.65
CA SER A 62 -25.92 4.65 3.71
C SER A 62 -26.53 4.88 5.09
#